data_AF-A0A3R6B3U6-F1
#
_entry.id   AF-A0A3R6B3U6-F1
#
_cell.length_a   1.000
_cell.length_b   1.000
_cell.length_c   1.000
_cell.angle_alpha   90.00
_cell.angle_beta   90.00
_cell.angle_gamma   90.00
#
_symmetry.space_group_name_H-M   'P 1'
#
loop_
_entity.id
_entity.type
_entity.pdbx_description
1 polymer ?
#
loop_
_entity_poly.entity_id
_entity_poly.type
_entity_poly.pdbx_seq_one_letter_code
_entity_poly.pdbx_strand_id
1 'polypeptide(L)'
;MRVYGFKKDEQGFMDIENTLQAEQEFVGGLIECTALTEEIDLVCNEEGWLIGLEPRVMIRELETIIAGDCFICRHDRQGNFKSIKDEDLELINSKVKPISEEALFKAVLLNYFGLL
;
A
#
# COMPACT_ATOMS: atom_id res chain seq x y z
N MET A 1 -4.56 -13.25 9.05
CA MET A 1 -3.87 -13.45 7.77
C MET A 1 -2.53 -12.75 7.81
N ARG A 2 -1.54 -13.31 7.12
CA ARG A 2 -0.21 -12.74 6.99
C ARG A 2 -0.18 -11.80 5.78
N VAL A 3 0.28 -10.57 5.98
CA VAL A 3 0.35 -9.52 4.95
C VAL A 3 1.76 -8.94 4.89
N TYR A 4 2.07 -8.21 3.82
CA TYR A 4 3.26 -7.35 3.79
C TYR A 4 2.83 -5.91 3.99
N GLY A 5 3.06 -5.37 5.18
CA GLY A 5 2.62 -4.04 5.57
C GLY A 5 3.65 -2.96 5.28
N PHE A 6 3.14 -1.77 4.96
CA PHE A 6 3.89 -0.52 4.89
C PHE A 6 3.20 0.49 5.80
N LYS A 7 3.71 0.61 7.03
CA LYS A 7 3.30 1.62 7.99
C LYS A 7 4.31 2.77 8.04
N LYS A 8 3.97 3.83 8.77
CA LYS A 8 4.87 4.98 8.98
C LYS A 8 6.26 4.59 9.48
N ASP A 9 6.27 3.77 10.51
CA ASP A 9 7.49 3.47 11.26
C ASP A 9 7.94 2.01 11.07
N GLU A 10 7.21 1.22 10.27
CA GLU A 10 7.44 -0.21 10.15
C GLU A 10 7.07 -0.73 8.75
N GLN A 11 7.93 -1.59 8.19
CA GLN A 11 7.65 -2.33 6.96
C GLN A 11 8.05 -3.79 7.13
N GLY A 12 7.21 -4.71 6.65
CA GLY A 12 7.55 -6.12 6.62
C GLY A 12 6.34 -7.05 6.69
N PHE A 13 6.61 -8.32 6.98
CA PHE A 13 5.54 -9.28 7.25
C PHE A 13 4.83 -8.94 8.55
N MET A 14 3.51 -8.92 8.52
CA MET A 14 2.66 -8.66 9.67
C MET A 14 1.50 -9.65 9.68
N ASP A 15 0.97 -9.95 10.87
CA ASP A 15 -0.25 -10.74 11.02
C ASP A 15 -1.39 -9.83 11.48
N ILE A 16 -2.50 -9.84 10.74
CA ILE A 16 -3.74 -9.11 11.07
C ILE A 16 -4.90 -10.09 11.13
N GLU A 17 -6.01 -9.77 11.79
CA GLU A 17 -7.21 -10.60 11.67
C GLU A 17 -7.75 -10.55 10.22
N ASN A 18 -8.32 -11.65 9.72
CA ASN A 18 -8.92 -11.69 8.38
C ASN A 18 -10.38 -11.24 8.45
N THR A 19 -10.57 -9.96 8.79
CA THR A 19 -11.87 -9.31 8.92
C THR A 19 -11.78 -7.91 8.33
N LEU A 20 -12.88 -7.45 7.73
CA LEU A 20 -12.97 -6.09 7.18
C LEU A 20 -12.60 -5.02 8.21
N GLN A 21 -13.00 -5.22 9.47
CA GLN A 21 -12.68 -4.28 10.55
C GLN A 21 -11.16 -4.15 10.74
N ALA A 22 -10.43 -5.26 10.83
CA ALA A 22 -8.98 -5.22 11.02
C ALA A 22 -8.25 -4.62 9.79
N GLU A 23 -8.78 -4.85 8.59
CA GLU A 23 -8.25 -4.27 7.34
C GLU A 23 -8.46 -2.76 7.29
N GLN A 24 -9.66 -2.29 7.66
CA GLN A 24 -9.99 -0.86 7.75
C GLN A 24 -9.19 -0.15 8.85
N GLU A 25 -8.99 -0.81 10.00
CA GLU A 25 -8.13 -0.32 11.07
C GLU A 25 -6.66 -0.21 10.62
N PHE A 26 -6.17 -1.16 9.81
CA PHE A 26 -4.81 -1.12 9.29
C PHE A 26 -4.57 0.09 8.39
N VAL A 27 -5.47 0.37 7.47
CA VAL A 27 -5.32 1.47 6.49
C VAL A 27 -5.89 2.82 7.00
N GLY A 28 -6.61 2.79 8.12
CA GLY A 28 -7.21 3.97 8.75
C GLY A 28 -8.44 4.52 8.05
N GLY A 29 -9.29 3.67 7.45
CA GLY A 29 -10.49 4.12 6.73
C GLY A 29 -11.14 3.04 5.86
N LEU A 30 -11.96 3.46 4.89
CA LEU A 30 -12.49 2.55 3.87
C LEU A 30 -11.35 1.99 3.01
N ILE A 31 -11.47 0.74 2.58
CA ILE A 31 -10.42 0.06 1.81
C ILE A 31 -10.66 0.20 0.31
N GLU A 32 -9.57 0.37 -0.43
CA GLU A 32 -9.52 0.22 -1.88
C GLU A 32 -8.43 -0.80 -2.25
N CYS A 33 -8.70 -1.62 -3.27
CA CYS A 33 -7.76 -2.62 -3.77
C CYS A 33 -7.15 -2.19 -5.10
N THR A 34 -5.83 -2.21 -5.18
CA THR A 34 -5.06 -2.08 -6.41
C THR A 34 -4.40 -3.41 -6.75
N ALA A 35 -4.80 -4.02 -7.85
CA ALA A 35 -4.22 -5.28 -8.32
C ALA A 35 -2.74 -5.10 -8.70
N LEU A 36 -1.87 -5.91 -8.10
CA LEU A 36 -0.45 -6.02 -8.47
C LEU A 36 -0.24 -7.19 -9.44
N THR A 37 -1.06 -8.24 -9.32
CA THR A 37 -1.21 -9.38 -10.23
C THR A 37 -2.65 -9.91 -10.17
N GLU A 38 -2.93 -10.97 -10.93
CA GLU A 38 -4.20 -11.72 -10.88
C GLU A 38 -4.48 -12.43 -9.53
N GLU A 39 -3.52 -12.44 -8.59
CA GLU A 39 -3.68 -13.12 -7.30
C GLU A 39 -3.26 -12.26 -6.09
N ILE A 40 -2.71 -11.07 -6.32
CA ILE A 40 -2.10 -10.22 -5.28
C ILE A 40 -2.59 -8.79 -5.44
N ASP A 41 -3.09 -8.23 -4.34
CA ASP A 41 -3.53 -6.85 -4.25
C ASP A 41 -2.70 -6.07 -3.25
N LEU A 42 -2.53 -4.79 -3.52
CA LEU A 42 -2.27 -3.78 -2.50
C LEU A 42 -3.60 -3.24 -2.02
N VAL A 43 -3.79 -3.21 -0.71
CA VAL A 43 -4.97 -2.64 -0.05
C VAL A 43 -4.56 -1.37 0.68
N CYS A 44 -5.26 -0.28 0.41
CA CYS A 44 -5.00 1.04 0.97
C CYS A 44 -6.29 1.76 1.38
N ASN A 45 -6.14 2.96 1.93
CA ASN A 45 -7.25 3.84 2.24
C ASN A 45 -7.80 4.49 0.96
N GLU A 46 -9.08 4.30 0.68
CA GLU A 46 -9.78 4.86 -0.50
C GLU A 46 -9.70 6.40 -0.53
N GLU A 47 -9.75 7.05 0.63
CA GLU A 47 -9.76 8.51 0.74
C GLU A 47 -8.38 9.09 1.10
N GLY A 48 -7.31 8.27 1.08
CA GLY A 48 -6.02 8.63 1.67
C GLY A 48 -5.46 9.97 1.17
N TRP A 49 -5.54 10.23 -0.13
CA TRP A 49 -5.15 11.53 -0.71
C TRP A 49 -6.12 12.66 -0.35
N LEU A 50 -7.42 12.38 -0.37
CA LEU A 50 -8.47 13.37 -0.10
C LEU A 50 -8.39 13.91 1.33
N ILE A 51 -8.05 13.05 2.30
CA ILE A 51 -7.91 13.42 3.71
C ILE A 51 -6.47 13.85 4.09
N GLY A 52 -5.55 13.88 3.12
CA GLY A 52 -4.19 14.39 3.33
C GLY A 52 -3.24 13.44 4.06
N LEU A 53 -3.39 12.12 3.89
CA LEU A 53 -2.39 11.16 4.39
C LEU A 53 -1.05 11.34 3.66
N GLU A 54 0.04 11.05 4.37
CA GLU A 54 1.39 11.12 3.80
C GLU A 54 1.59 10.00 2.75
N PRO A 55 2.25 10.29 1.61
CA PRO A 55 2.69 9.27 0.66
C PRO A 55 3.50 8.14 1.33
N ARG A 56 3.13 6.89 1.05
CA ARG A 56 3.74 5.70 1.66
C ARG A 56 4.54 4.87 0.66
N VAL A 57 3.92 4.48 -0.45
CA VAL A 57 4.56 3.67 -1.49
C VAL A 57 4.23 4.16 -2.89
N MET A 58 5.10 3.83 -3.83
CA MET A 58 4.88 3.94 -5.27
C MET A 58 4.70 2.54 -5.87
N ILE A 59 3.67 2.38 -6.71
CA ILE A 59 3.49 1.19 -7.54
C ILE A 59 4.11 1.49 -8.91
N ARG A 60 5.24 0.85 -9.21
CA ARG A 60 6.12 1.22 -10.32
C ARG A 60 5.45 1.12 -11.70
N GLU A 61 4.67 0.07 -11.92
CA GLU A 61 4.06 -0.19 -13.23
C GLU A 61 2.84 0.70 -13.51
N LEU A 62 2.17 1.15 -12.46
CA LEU A 62 1.00 2.03 -12.56
C LEU A 62 1.38 3.52 -12.47
N GLU A 63 2.66 3.82 -12.20
CA GLU A 63 3.18 5.17 -11.92
C GLU A 63 2.33 5.94 -10.89
N THR A 64 1.72 5.22 -9.95
CA THR A 64 0.83 5.78 -8.93
C THR A 64 1.46 5.73 -7.55
N ILE A 65 1.08 6.67 -6.71
CA ILE A 65 1.53 6.78 -5.32
C ILE A 65 0.33 6.56 -4.40
N ILE A 66 0.52 5.69 -3.41
CA ILE A 66 -0.45 5.42 -2.37
C ILE A 66 -0.14 6.31 -1.17
N ALA A 67 -1.17 6.99 -0.66
CA ALA A 67 -1.11 7.80 0.55
C ALA A 67 -1.70 7.05 1.75
N GLY A 68 -1.00 7.04 2.87
CA GLY A 68 -1.39 6.33 4.09
C GLY A 68 -0.82 4.92 4.20
N ASP A 69 -1.04 4.31 5.36
CA ASP A 69 -0.62 2.94 5.63
C ASP A 69 -1.37 1.97 4.71
N CYS A 70 -0.66 0.99 4.17
CA CYS A 70 -1.20 0.03 3.22
C CYS A 70 -0.57 -1.35 3.42
N PHE A 71 -1.25 -2.39 2.98
CA PHE A 71 -0.73 -3.75 3.05
C PHE A 71 -0.93 -4.50 1.75
N ILE A 72 -0.14 -5.56 1.55
CA ILE A 72 -0.26 -6.46 0.41
C ILE A 72 -0.73 -7.82 0.90
N CYS A 73 -1.73 -8.36 0.22
CA CYS A 73 -2.28 -9.70 0.46
C CYS A 73 -2.51 -10.45 -0.84
N ARG A 74 -2.69 -11.76 -0.75
CA ARG A 74 -3.25 -12.55 -1.85
C ARG A 74 -4.78 -12.50 -1.80
N HIS A 75 -5.45 -12.93 -2.87
CA HIS A 75 -6.89 -13.20 -2.85
C HIS A 75 -7.23 -14.54 -3.53
N ASP A 76 -8.41 -15.10 -3.23
CA ASP A 76 -8.98 -16.22 -3.99
C ASP A 76 -9.89 -15.76 -5.12
N ARG A 77 -10.35 -16.69 -5.98
CA ARG A 77 -11.21 -16.35 -7.14
C ARG A 77 -12.57 -15.73 -6.78
N GLN A 78 -12.95 -15.73 -5.50
CA GLN A 78 -14.16 -15.07 -5.01
C GLN A 78 -13.85 -13.66 -4.46
N GLY A 79 -12.59 -13.22 -4.51
CA GLY A 79 -12.14 -11.94 -3.99
C GLY A 79 -11.84 -11.94 -2.49
N ASN A 80 -11.83 -13.11 -1.81
CA ASN A 80 -11.52 -13.12 -0.39
C ASN A 80 -10.01 -13.05 -0.17
N PHE A 81 -9.57 -12.15 0.71
CA PHE A 81 -8.15 -12.03 1.05
C PHE A 81 -7.59 -13.29 1.72
N LYS A 82 -6.34 -13.56 1.37
CA LYS A 82 -5.51 -14.69 1.81
C LYS A 82 -4.13 -14.19 2.20
N SER A 83 -3.50 -14.98 3.07
CA SER A 83 -2.13 -14.71 3.47
C SER A 83 -1.17 -14.71 2.28
N ILE A 84 -0.23 -13.77 2.28
CA ILE A 84 0.95 -13.85 1.42
C ILE A 84 1.84 -15.02 1.82
N LYS A 85 2.72 -15.40 0.89
CA LYS A 85 3.76 -16.40 1.08
C LYS A 85 5.14 -15.74 1.05
N ASP A 86 6.15 -16.43 1.57
CA ASP A 86 7.52 -15.91 1.55
C ASP A 86 8.04 -15.70 0.10
N GLU A 87 7.61 -16.54 -0.85
CA GLU A 87 7.94 -16.43 -2.28
C GLU A 87 7.41 -15.14 -2.94
N ASP A 88 6.40 -14.48 -2.36
CA ASP A 88 5.83 -13.25 -2.91
C ASP A 88 6.75 -12.03 -2.74
N LEU A 89 7.71 -12.11 -1.81
CA LEU A 89 8.49 -10.95 -1.42
C LEU A 89 9.31 -10.36 -2.58
N GLU A 90 9.86 -11.21 -3.45
CA GLU A 90 10.64 -10.75 -4.61
C GLU A 90 9.75 -9.97 -5.59
N LEU A 91 8.56 -10.50 -5.89
CA LEU A 91 7.56 -9.85 -6.72
C LEU A 91 7.11 -8.51 -6.11
N ILE A 92 6.76 -8.51 -4.82
CA ILE A 92 6.35 -7.30 -4.08
C ILE A 92 7.43 -6.22 -4.20
N ASN A 93 8.68 -6.56 -3.90
CA ASN A 93 9.81 -5.63 -3.97
C ASN A 93 10.11 -5.15 -5.40
N SER A 94 9.72 -5.91 -6.43
CA SER A 94 9.87 -5.52 -7.83
C SER A 94 8.83 -4.47 -8.28
N LYS A 95 7.62 -4.52 -7.69
CA LYS A 95 6.46 -3.69 -8.08
C LYS A 95 6.22 -2.49 -7.18
N VAL A 96 6.44 -2.64 -5.88
CA VAL A 96 6.12 -1.63 -4.86
C VAL A 96 7.40 -1.13 -4.20
N LYS A 97 7.55 0.19 -4.12
CA LYS A 97 8.70 0.85 -3.48
C LYS A 97 8.22 1.83 -2.43
N PRO A 98 8.77 1.82 -1.20
CA PRO A 98 8.56 2.90 -0.26
C PRO A 98 8.97 4.24 -0.87
N ILE A 99 8.17 5.27 -0.61
CA ILE A 99 8.58 6.64 -0.94
C ILE A 99 9.73 7.01 0.00
N SER A 100 10.89 7.38 -0.57
CA SER A 100 11.98 7.91 0.24
C SER A 100 11.64 9.30 0.75
N GLU A 101 12.20 9.70 1.89
CA GLU A 101 12.09 11.07 2.40
C GLU A 101 12.53 12.10 1.36
N GLU A 102 13.54 11.78 0.54
CA GLU A 102 13.98 12.64 -0.56
C GLU A 102 12.90 12.80 -1.65
N ALA A 103 12.23 11.71 -2.02
CA ALA A 103 11.14 11.75 -2.99
C ALA A 103 9.94 12.53 -2.45
N LEU A 104 9.60 12.35 -1.17
CA LEU A 104 8.59 13.12 -0.47
C LEU A 104 8.94 14.62 -0.46
N PHE A 105 10.19 14.94 -0.12
CA PHE A 105 10.69 16.31 -0.11
C PHE A 105 10.63 16.94 -1.51
N LYS A 106 11.05 16.22 -2.55
CA LYS A 106 10.92 16.67 -3.96
C LYS A 106 9.47 16.93 -4.35
N ALA A 107 8.54 16.04 -3.98
CA ALA A 107 7.12 16.22 -4.27
C ALA A 107 6.55 17.47 -3.59
N VAL A 108 6.90 17.71 -2.32
CA VAL A 108 6.54 18.92 -1.58
C VAL A 108 7.13 20.17 -2.27
N LEU A 109 8.41 20.15 -2.62
CA LEU A 109 9.05 21.26 -3.32
C LEU A 109 8.36 21.57 -4.65
N LEU A 110 8.06 20.56 -5.48
CA LEU A 110 7.38 20.78 -6.76
C LEU A 110 6.01 21.45 -6.58
N ASN A 111 5.25 20.99 -5.58
CA ASN A 111 3.91 21.53 -5.30
C ASN A 111 3.97 22.97 -4.74
N TYR A 112 4.97 23.29 -3.91
CA TYR A 112 5.16 24.63 -3.34
C TYR A 112 5.78 25.64 -4.30
N PHE A 113 6.67 25.19 -5.20
CA PHE A 113 7.42 26.08 -6.11
C PHE A 113 6.81 26.15 -7.52
N GLY A 114 5.72 25.42 -7.80
CA GLY A 114 4.95 25.55 -9.04
C GLY A 114 5.74 25.21 -10.30
N LEU A 115 6.71 24.30 -10.21
CA LEU A 115 7.50 23.84 -11.36
C LEU A 115 6.73 22.75 -12.11
N LEU A 116 5.66 23.14 -12.80
CA LEU A 116 4.98 22.38 -13.87
C LEU A 116 4.67 23.30 -15.04
#